data_AF-A0A6H3NKN1-F1
#
_entry.id   AF-A0A6H3NKN1-F1
#
_cell.length_a   1.000
_cell.length_b   1.000
_cell.length_c   1.000
_cell.angle_alpha   90.00
_cell.angle_beta   90.00
_cell.angle_gamma   90.00
#
_symmetry.space_group_name_H-M   'P 1'
#
loop_
_entity.id
_entity.type
_entity.pdbx_description
1 polymer ?
#
loop_
_entity_poly.entity_id
_entity_poly.type
_entity_poly.pdbx_seq_one_letter_code
_entity_poly.pdbx_strand_id
1 'polypeptide(L)'
;MIRLLFLLFLTFLSCAQLSREDQFREECDKTRNRSYVFMLPILQRHTTDGNTETNSAVWIGNAELAYKKCISESEKNRYNLRSN
;
A
#
# COMPACT_ATOMS: atom_id res chain seq x y z
N MET A 1 -29.96 32.22 -5.02
CA MET A 1 -29.83 30.76 -5.21
C MET A 1 -28.49 30.36 -5.82
N ILE A 2 -28.07 30.92 -6.96
CA ILE A 2 -26.79 30.58 -7.64
C ILE A 2 -25.56 30.73 -6.72
N ARG A 3 -25.47 31.81 -5.93
CA ARG A 3 -24.36 32.01 -4.99
C ARG A 3 -24.25 30.92 -3.91
N LEU A 4 -25.39 30.37 -3.47
CA LEU A 4 -25.45 29.32 -2.45
C LEU A 4 -25.01 27.97 -3.03
N LEU A 5 -25.41 27.72 -4.28
CA LEU A 5 -24.98 26.55 -5.06
C LEU A 5 -23.47 26.54 -5.31
N PHE A 6 -22.90 27.71 -5.61
CA PHE A 6 -21.46 27.87 -5.81
C PHE A 6 -20.65 27.65 -4.51
N LEU A 7 -21.16 28.13 -3.37
CA LEU A 7 -20.56 27.88 -2.06
C LEU A 7 -20.61 26.41 -1.66
N LEU A 8 -21.73 25.72 -1.91
CA LEU A 8 -21.84 24.28 -1.70
C LEU A 8 -20.83 23.51 -2.56
N PHE A 9 -20.70 23.87 -3.84
CA PHE A 9 -19.76 23.23 -4.76
C PHE A 9 -18.29 23.36 -4.31
N LEU A 10 -17.91 24.52 -3.76
CA LEU A 10 -16.57 24.74 -3.22
C LEU A 10 -16.26 23.86 -2.01
N THR A 11 -17.25 23.54 -1.16
CA THR A 11 -17.05 22.63 -0.01
C THR A 11 -16.91 21.16 -0.40
N PHE A 12 -17.45 20.74 -1.55
CA PHE A 12 -17.27 19.39 -2.06
C PHE A 12 -15.87 19.17 -2.68
N LEU A 13 -15.30 20.21 -3.29
CA LEU A 13 -13.96 20.13 -3.91
C LEU A 13 -12.83 20.01 -2.90
N SER A 14 -12.95 20.62 -1.72
CA SER A 14 -11.95 20.51 -0.64
C SER A 14 -11.90 19.12 0.01
N CYS A 15 -12.94 18.29 -0.17
CA CYS A 15 -12.97 16.92 0.35
C CYS A 15 -12.33 15.89 -0.60
N ALA A 16 -11.97 16.29 -1.82
CA ALA A 16 -11.38 15.41 -2.83
C ALA A 16 -9.85 15.23 -2.73
N GLN A 17 -9.22 15.79 -1.68
CA GLN A 17 -7.82 15.51 -1.40
C GLN A 17 -7.73 14.14 -0.71
N LEU A 18 -7.39 13.10 -1.48
CA LEU A 18 -7.07 11.78 -0.96
C LEU A 18 -6.01 11.94 0.15
N SER A 19 -6.29 11.40 1.34
CA SER A 19 -5.31 11.43 2.43
C SER A 19 -4.03 10.76 1.94
N ARG A 20 -2.88 11.37 2.21
CA ARG A 20 -1.58 10.81 1.84
C ARG A 20 -1.35 9.45 2.53
N GLU A 21 -1.90 9.27 3.73
CA GLU A 21 -1.93 7.96 4.39
C GLU A 21 -2.67 6.93 3.54
N ASP A 22 -3.83 7.26 2.98
CA ASP A 22 -4.62 6.34 2.18
C ASP A 22 -3.87 5.92 0.91
N GLN A 23 -3.20 6.87 0.24
CA GLN A 23 -2.34 6.57 -0.90
C GLN A 23 -1.22 5.59 -0.52
N PHE A 24 -0.49 5.86 0.57
CA PHE A 24 0.58 4.97 1.02
C PHE A 24 0.04 3.59 1.40
N ARG A 25 -1.09 3.52 2.10
CA ARG A 25 -1.72 2.24 2.47
C ARG A 25 -2.08 1.42 1.24
N GLU A 26 -2.66 2.05 0.22
CA GLU A 26 -2.98 1.36 -1.04
C GLU A 26 -1.71 0.84 -1.74
N GLU A 27 -0.62 1.60 -1.74
CA GLU A 27 0.67 1.16 -2.28
C GLU A 27 1.28 0.00 -1.46
N CYS A 28 1.17 0.04 -0.13
CA CYS A 28 1.60 -1.05 0.75
C CYS A 28 0.84 -2.35 0.42
N ASP A 29 -0.48 -2.26 0.27
CA ASP A 29 -1.35 -3.40 -0.07
C ASP A 29 -1.04 -3.98 -1.45
N LYS A 30 -0.88 -3.11 -2.46
CA LYS A 30 -0.48 -3.54 -3.81
C LYS A 30 0.87 -4.26 -3.78
N THR A 31 1.84 -3.73 -3.05
CA THR A 31 3.18 -4.33 -2.95
C THR A 31 3.13 -5.68 -2.27
N ARG A 32 2.40 -5.78 -1.15
CA ARG A 32 2.17 -7.05 -0.44
C ARG A 32 1.52 -8.08 -1.37
N ASN A 33 0.42 -7.74 -2.04
CA ASN A 33 -0.27 -8.65 -2.96
C ASN A 33 0.61 -9.09 -4.12
N ARG A 34 1.37 -8.17 -4.74
CA ARG A 34 2.32 -8.53 -5.80
C ARG A 34 3.38 -9.51 -5.33
N SER A 35 3.86 -9.36 -4.10
CA SER A 35 4.78 -10.30 -3.47
C SER A 35 4.20 -11.72 -3.42
N TYR A 36 2.94 -11.87 -3.00
CA TYR A 36 2.26 -13.17 -2.99
C TYR A 36 2.00 -13.72 -4.40
N VAL A 37 1.47 -12.89 -5.29
CA VAL A 37 1.03 -13.31 -6.63
C VAL A 37 2.21 -13.68 -7.53
N PHE A 38 3.32 -12.97 -7.45
CA PHE A 38 4.45 -13.17 -8.37
C PHE A 38 5.59 -13.97 -7.75
N MET A 39 5.98 -13.69 -6.51
CA MET A 39 7.20 -14.29 -5.97
C MET A 39 6.99 -15.70 -5.42
N LEU A 40 5.83 -16.01 -4.82
CA LEU A 40 5.58 -17.39 -4.37
C LEU A 40 5.60 -18.40 -5.53
N PRO A 41 4.95 -18.16 -6.69
CA PRO A 41 5.06 -19.09 -7.81
C PRO A 41 6.49 -19.23 -8.35
N ILE A 42 7.27 -18.14 -8.33
CA ILE A 42 8.69 -18.19 -8.75
C ILE A 42 9.47 -19.10 -7.81
N LEU A 43 9.33 -18.91 -6.50
CA LEU A 43 9.98 -19.74 -5.49
C LEU A 43 9.51 -21.20 -5.58
N GLN A 44 8.24 -21.45 -5.91
CA GLN A 44 7.71 -22.80 -6.09
C GLN A 44 8.25 -23.51 -7.33
N ARG A 45 8.49 -22.78 -8.43
CA ARG A 45 8.93 -23.38 -9.71
C ARG A 45 10.43 -23.45 -9.88
N HIS A 46 11.18 -22.53 -9.27
CA HIS A 46 12.60 -22.33 -9.58
C HIS A 46 13.55 -22.67 -8.43
N THR A 47 13.06 -23.18 -7.30
CA THR A 47 13.96 -23.77 -6.29
C THR A 47 14.46 -25.12 -6.77
N THR A 48 15.72 -25.17 -7.18
CA THR A 48 16.42 -26.38 -7.64
C THR A 48 16.73 -27.37 -6.51
N ASP A 49 16.74 -26.92 -5.26
CA ASP A 49 17.35 -27.64 -4.15
C ASP A 49 16.32 -28.32 -3.22
N GLY A 50 15.03 -28.33 -3.62
CA GLY A 50 13.94 -28.90 -2.82
C GLY A 50 13.52 -28.09 -1.58
N ASN A 51 14.19 -26.96 -1.30
CA ASN A 51 13.95 -26.14 -0.11
C ASN A 51 12.81 -25.12 -0.29
N THR A 52 11.84 -25.46 -1.14
CA THR A 52 10.73 -24.59 -1.58
C THR A 52 9.92 -24.06 -0.41
N GLU A 53 9.62 -24.91 0.56
CA GLU A 53 8.81 -24.56 1.73
C GLU A 53 9.52 -23.54 2.62
N THR A 54 10.80 -23.77 2.94
CA THR A 54 11.63 -22.85 3.71
C THR A 54 11.75 -21.50 3.01
N ASN A 55 12.05 -21.50 1.70
CA ASN A 55 12.20 -20.27 0.92
C ASN A 55 10.90 -19.47 0.83
N SER A 56 9.77 -20.17 0.65
CA SER A 56 8.44 -19.55 0.65
C SER A 56 8.11 -18.96 2.03
N ALA A 57 8.38 -19.68 3.11
CA ALA A 57 8.13 -19.20 4.47
C ALA A 57 8.98 -17.97 4.82
N VAL A 58 10.26 -17.97 4.47
CA VAL A 58 11.15 -16.81 4.65
C VAL A 58 10.66 -15.62 3.84
N TRP A 59 10.26 -15.85 2.59
CA TRP A 59 9.73 -14.78 1.74
C TRP A 59 8.44 -14.18 2.29
N ILE A 60 7.49 -15.02 2.72
CA ILE A 60 6.23 -14.60 3.36
C ILE A 60 6.51 -13.76 4.60
N GLY A 61 7.39 -14.24 5.48
CA GLY A 61 7.75 -13.52 6.71
C GLY A 61 8.35 -12.15 6.42
N ASN A 62 9.25 -12.06 5.43
CA ASN A 62 9.84 -10.79 5.01
C ASN A 62 8.82 -9.85 4.36
N ALA A 63 7.92 -10.37 3.54
CA ALA A 63 6.87 -9.58 2.91
C ALA A 63 5.92 -8.97 3.95
N GLU A 64 5.51 -9.76 4.95
CA GLU A 64 4.68 -9.28 6.06
C GLU A 64 5.40 -8.27 6.95
N LEU A 65 6.70 -8.48 7.21
CA LEU A 65 7.49 -7.52 7.97
C LEU A 65 7.64 -6.19 7.23
N ALA A 66 7.91 -6.24 5.93
CA ALA A 66 8.00 -5.05 5.09
C ALA A 66 6.65 -4.32 5.00
N TYR A 67 5.54 -5.06 4.88
CA TYR A 67 4.19 -4.50 4.90
C TYR A 67 3.90 -3.77 6.22
N LYS A 68 4.19 -4.39 7.37
CA LYS A 68 4.01 -3.73 8.68
C LYS A 68 4.81 -2.44 8.81
N LYS A 69 6.05 -2.42 8.31
CA LYS A 69 6.88 -1.20 8.28
C LYS A 69 6.25 -0.14 7.37
N CYS A 70 5.80 -0.53 6.18
CA CYS A 70 5.15 0.36 5.21
C CYS A 70 3.89 1.00 5.80
N ILE A 71 3.02 0.23 6.45
CA ILE A 71 1.82 0.75 7.13
C ILE A 71 2.21 1.72 8.24
N SER A 72 3.22 1.39 9.06
CA SER A 72 3.69 2.31 10.11
C SER A 72 4.19 3.64 9.53
N GLU A 73 4.88 3.62 8.38
CA GLU A 73 5.29 4.85 7.69
C GLU A 73 4.10 5.62 7.08
N SER A 74 3.06 4.91 6.61
CA SER A 74 1.83 5.54 6.12
C SER A 74 1.13 6.35 7.21
N GLU A 75 1.05 5.81 8.43
CA GLU A 75 0.41 6.46 9.58
C GLU A 75 1.17 7.72 10.01
N LYS A 76 2.51 7.67 9.95
CA LYS A 76 3.36 8.86 10.19
C LYS A 76 3.13 9.96 9.16
N ASN A 77 2.65 9.61 7.95
CA ASN A 77 2.39 10.54 6.87
C ASN A 77 0.93 11.02 6.77
N ARG A 78 0.06 10.65 7.72
CA ARG A 78 -1.36 11.05 7.75
C ARG A 78 -1.61 12.54 7.56
N TYR A 79 -0.75 13.39 8.12
CA TYR A 79 -0.90 14.84 8.06
C TYR A 79 0.03 15.53 7.05
N ASN A 80 0.83 14.77 6.31
CA ASN A 80 1.70 15.34 5.29
C ASN A 80 0.90 15.61 4.02
N LEU A 81 0.89 16.86 3.56
CA LEU A 81 0.20 17.28 2.34
C LEU A 81 1.15 17.46 1.13
N ARG A 82 2.46 17.26 1.30
CA ARG A 82 3.48 17.45 0.26
C ARG A 82 4.44 16.25 0.19
N SER A 83 4.76 15.80 -1.03
CA SER A 83 5.93 14.96 -1.24
C SER A 83 7.13 15.87 -1.34
N ASN A 84 8.12 15.63 -0.47
CA ASN A 84 9.48 15.98 -0.86
C ASN A 84 9.88 15.18 -2.10
#